data_AF-M6FQ65-F1
#
_entry.id   AF-M6FQ65-F1
#
_cell.length_a   1.000
_cell.length_b   1.000
_cell.length_c   1.000
_cell.angle_alpha   90.00
_cell.angle_beta   90.00
_cell.angle_gamma   90.00
#
_symmetry.space_group_name_H-M   'P 1'
#
loop_
_entity.id
_entity.type
_entity.pdbx_description
1 polymer ?
#
loop_
_entity_poly.entity_id
_entity_poly.type
_entity_poly.pdbx_seq_one_letter_code
_entity_poly.pdbx_strand_id
1 'polypeptide(L)'
;MDLTHVEWKASLGNHLKNKLEKSNVSNSFSKNKKGNKEKEPKTPENWKSISDFPVGFNSLFEIPERSGFHEVTVKAEFSINSDSVFLKLPTAIYFPSVGESWELYLNGFLIRKEKFLKQTDGGDVTPSIRRSLRSVTLPIPFGVLKQGKNTIILCIIGESDQTPYIQNDHFGFYNASGYKISPLQGIYQSSSEYFYVFLYATYFIFGVYYIFFYAIRKRDLYYLYFGLFLFISSVYFFRPRI
;
A
#
# COMPACT_ATOMS: atom_id res chain seq x y z
N MET A 1 6.74 -10.19 6.88
CA MET A 1 7.71 -9.11 7.12
C MET A 1 6.97 -7.80 7.12
N ASP A 2 7.06 -7.05 8.21
CA ASP A 2 6.44 -5.75 8.33
C ASP A 2 7.33 -4.68 7.66
N LEU A 3 6.75 -3.86 6.79
CA LEU A 3 7.43 -2.78 6.09
C LEU A 3 7.26 -1.43 6.79
N THR A 4 6.38 -1.31 7.77
CA THR A 4 6.14 -0.05 8.52
C THR A 4 7.38 0.42 9.28
N HIS A 5 8.19 -0.52 9.77
CA HIS A 5 9.40 -0.25 10.56
C HIS A 5 10.68 -0.17 9.74
N VAL A 6 10.56 -0.17 8.41
CA VAL A 6 11.72 -0.05 7.51
C VAL A 6 12.07 1.42 7.31
N GLU A 7 13.33 1.74 7.06
CA GLU A 7 13.75 3.10 6.70
C GLU A 7 13.18 3.51 5.34
N TRP A 8 12.10 4.29 5.36
CA TRP A 8 11.53 4.93 4.18
C TRP A 8 12.15 6.29 3.96
N LYS A 9 12.40 6.65 2.70
CA LYS A 9 12.90 7.97 2.29
C LYS A 9 12.06 8.46 1.11
N ALA A 10 11.65 9.72 1.11
CA ALA A 10 10.89 10.34 0.03
C ALA A 10 11.65 11.54 -0.56
N SER A 11 11.43 11.80 -1.84
CA SER A 11 11.94 12.98 -2.54
C SER A 11 10.89 13.49 -3.53
N LEU A 12 10.79 14.82 -3.65
CA LEU A 12 9.88 15.47 -4.57
C LEU A 12 10.41 15.36 -6.02
N GLY A 13 9.56 14.91 -6.94
CA GLY A 13 9.86 14.67 -8.35
C GLY A 13 10.04 13.19 -8.71
N ASN A 14 10.11 12.91 -10.03
CA ASN A 14 10.38 11.56 -10.55
C ASN A 14 11.88 11.29 -10.68
N HIS A 15 12.45 10.62 -9.67
CA HIS A 15 13.88 10.27 -9.70
C HIS A 15 14.18 8.98 -10.48
N LEU A 16 13.15 8.21 -10.84
CA LEU A 16 13.29 6.98 -11.63
C LEU A 16 13.48 7.29 -13.12
N LYS A 17 12.75 8.27 -13.67
CA LYS A 17 12.88 8.72 -15.06
C LYS A 17 14.29 9.23 -15.34
N ASN A 18 14.84 10.05 -14.43
CA ASN A 18 16.22 10.55 -14.53
C ASN A 18 17.28 9.45 -14.49
N LYS A 19 17.06 8.34 -13.78
CA LYS A 19 18.02 7.23 -13.67
C LYS A 19 17.93 6.25 -14.85
N LEU A 20 16.71 5.96 -15.32
CA LEU A 20 16.44 5.09 -16.47
C LEU A 20 16.82 5.76 -17.80
N GLU A 21 16.59 7.07 -17.95
CA GLU A 21 17.08 7.84 -19.10
C GLU A 21 18.61 7.90 -19.11
N LYS A 22 19.26 8.11 -17.96
CA LYS A 22 20.73 8.05 -17.85
C LYS A 22 21.31 6.68 -18.22
N SER A 23 20.66 5.56 -17.86
CA SER A 23 21.13 4.22 -18.24
C SER A 23 20.91 3.90 -19.73
N ASN A 24 19.86 4.45 -20.34
CA ASN A 24 19.59 4.27 -21.78
C ASN A 24 20.49 5.17 -22.65
N VAL A 25 20.86 6.35 -22.15
CA VAL A 25 21.85 7.23 -22.80
C VAL A 25 23.27 6.69 -22.66
N SER A 26 23.63 6.07 -21.52
CA SER A 26 24.96 5.46 -21.36
C SER A 26 25.19 4.23 -22.25
N ASN A 27 24.12 3.49 -22.59
CA ASN A 27 24.21 2.34 -23.49
C ASN A 27 24.17 2.71 -24.99
N SER A 28 23.87 3.97 -25.34
CA SER A 28 23.81 4.42 -26.75
C SER A 28 24.99 5.28 -27.19
N PHE A 29 25.88 5.70 -26.28
CA PHE A 29 27.06 6.52 -26.60
C PHE A 29 28.40 5.79 -26.42
N SER A 30 28.58 4.73 -27.20
CA SER A 30 29.90 4.31 -27.68
C SER A 30 30.08 4.85 -29.11
N LYS A 31 30.43 6.14 -29.23
CA LYS A 31 31.25 6.72 -30.32
C LYS A 31 31.42 8.24 -30.14
N ASN A 32 32.68 8.64 -29.93
CA ASN A 32 33.31 9.92 -30.27
C ASN A 32 32.46 11.21 -30.29
N LYS A 33 32.69 12.12 -29.33
CA LYS A 33 33.27 13.45 -29.62
C LYS A 33 33.67 14.23 -28.36
N LYS A 34 34.76 14.97 -28.52
CA LYS A 34 35.44 15.86 -27.57
C LYS A 34 34.69 17.20 -27.46
N GLY A 35 34.54 17.73 -26.24
CA GLY A 35 34.36 19.17 -25.97
C GLY A 35 32.94 19.67 -25.74
N ASN A 36 32.51 19.75 -24.48
CA ASN A 36 32.27 21.01 -23.74
C ASN A 36 31.67 20.66 -22.37
N LYS A 37 32.32 21.17 -21.30
CA LYS A 37 31.81 21.09 -19.92
C LYS A 37 30.72 22.13 -19.75
N GLU A 38 29.49 21.77 -20.09
CA GLU A 38 28.32 22.45 -19.52
C GLU A 38 28.03 21.83 -18.16
N LYS A 39 28.10 22.68 -17.14
CA LYS A 39 27.85 22.35 -15.74
C LYS A 39 26.37 21.97 -15.60
N GLU A 40 26.11 20.71 -15.27
CA GLU A 40 24.79 20.21 -14.88
C GLU A 40 24.18 21.09 -13.77
N PRO A 41 22.88 21.43 -13.82
CA PRO A 41 22.18 21.90 -12.64
C PRO A 41 22.03 20.72 -11.69
N LYS A 42 22.90 20.65 -10.68
CA LYS A 42 22.73 19.77 -9.52
C LYS A 42 21.55 20.30 -8.70
N THR A 43 20.33 19.86 -8.99
CA THR A 43 19.26 19.95 -7.99
C THR A 43 19.69 19.07 -6.81
N PRO A 44 19.85 19.63 -5.59
CA PRO A 44 20.22 18.84 -4.44
C PRO A 44 19.13 17.79 -4.20
N GLU A 45 19.51 16.51 -4.17
CA GLU A 45 18.62 15.39 -3.88
C GLU A 45 18.09 15.53 -2.45
N ASN A 46 16.97 16.23 -2.26
CA ASN A 46 16.37 16.48 -0.95
C ASN A 46 15.55 15.27 -0.48
N TRP A 47 16.24 14.16 -0.22
CA TRP A 47 15.62 12.97 0.38
C TRP A 47 15.28 13.24 1.84
N LYS A 48 14.00 13.26 2.17
CA LYS A 48 13.48 13.31 3.54
C LYS A 48 13.25 11.89 4.07
N SER A 49 13.65 11.61 5.31
CA SER A 49 13.37 10.33 5.97
C SER A 49 11.92 10.32 6.48
N ILE A 50 11.25 9.18 6.38
CA ILE A 50 9.94 8.93 6.95
C ILE A 50 10.15 7.97 8.12
N SER A 51 10.06 8.49 9.35
CA SER A 51 10.18 7.71 10.58
C SER A 51 8.84 7.16 11.07
N ASP A 52 7.75 7.88 10.79
CA ASP A 52 6.45 7.63 11.38
C ASP A 52 5.36 7.60 10.31
N PHE A 53 4.36 6.76 10.56
CA PHE A 53 3.15 6.61 9.76
C PHE A 53 1.92 6.98 10.61
N PRO A 54 0.87 7.57 10.01
CA PRO A 54 0.72 7.91 8.60
C PRO A 54 1.53 9.16 8.21
N VAL A 55 1.79 9.32 6.91
CA VAL A 55 2.51 10.49 6.36
C VAL A 55 1.81 11.01 5.10
N GLY A 56 1.45 12.29 5.12
CA GLY A 56 0.99 13.04 3.94
C GLY A 56 2.15 13.76 3.28
N PHE A 57 2.24 13.72 1.95
CA PHE A 57 3.35 14.37 1.24
C PHE A 57 3.18 15.88 1.11
N ASN A 58 1.94 16.39 1.12
CA ASN A 58 1.68 17.83 1.15
C ASN A 58 2.32 18.48 2.38
N SER A 59 2.15 17.89 3.56
CA SER A 59 2.79 18.38 4.79
C SER A 59 4.29 18.05 4.84
N LEU A 60 4.70 16.86 4.41
CA LEU A 60 6.13 16.47 4.44
C LEU A 60 7.02 17.39 3.59
N PHE A 61 6.52 17.87 2.45
CA PHE A 61 7.26 18.73 1.53
C PHE A 61 6.83 20.20 1.55
N GLU A 62 5.89 20.58 2.42
CA GLU A 62 5.33 21.94 2.48
C GLU A 62 4.84 22.43 1.10
N ILE A 63 4.09 21.57 0.41
CA ILE A 63 3.62 21.84 -0.95
C ILE A 63 2.58 22.97 -0.90
N PRO A 64 2.73 24.04 -1.72
CA PRO A 64 1.78 25.14 -1.71
C PRO A 64 0.36 24.69 -2.08
N GLU A 65 -0.65 25.27 -1.45
CA GLU A 65 -2.04 25.00 -1.77
C GLU A 65 -2.37 25.40 -3.22
N ARG A 66 -3.27 24.64 -3.86
CA ARG A 66 -3.75 24.87 -5.25
C ARG A 66 -2.62 24.92 -6.29
N SER A 67 -1.47 24.33 -6.01
CA SER A 67 -0.35 24.24 -6.95
C SER A 67 -0.48 23.08 -7.94
N GLY A 68 -1.55 22.29 -7.85
CA GLY A 68 -1.89 21.25 -8.81
C GLY A 68 -1.31 19.89 -8.43
N PHE A 69 -0.85 19.13 -9.41
CA PHE A 69 -0.34 17.77 -9.20
C PHE A 69 1.16 17.75 -8.96
N HIS A 70 1.57 16.97 -7.97
CA HIS A 70 2.97 16.77 -7.60
C HIS A 70 3.32 15.31 -7.66
N GLU A 71 4.54 15.03 -8.12
CA GLU A 71 5.08 13.68 -8.13
C GLU A 71 6.06 13.53 -6.97
N VAL A 72 5.98 12.42 -6.24
CA VAL A 72 6.88 12.07 -5.14
C VAL A 72 7.41 10.67 -5.36
N THR A 73 8.73 10.51 -5.27
CA THR A 73 9.39 9.21 -5.28
C THR A 73 9.72 8.80 -3.85
N VAL A 74 9.21 7.65 -3.42
CA VAL A 74 9.53 7.04 -2.14
C VAL A 74 10.40 5.80 -2.38
N LYS A 75 11.40 5.58 -1.53
CA LYS A 75 12.22 4.37 -1.52
C LYS A 75 12.26 3.75 -0.11
N ALA A 76 12.28 2.44 -0.05
CA ALA A 76 12.61 1.67 1.15
C ALA A 76 13.60 0.57 0.82
N GLU A 77 14.50 0.31 1.75
CA GLU A 77 15.52 -0.74 1.62
C GLU A 77 15.36 -1.74 2.75
N PHE A 78 15.34 -3.03 2.42
CA PHE A 78 15.17 -4.09 3.40
C PHE A 78 15.97 -5.32 3.03
N SER A 79 16.36 -6.10 4.03
CA SER A 79 17.21 -7.27 3.83
C SER A 79 16.44 -8.57 4.06
N ILE A 80 16.71 -9.57 3.22
CA ILE A 80 16.09 -10.89 3.29
C ILE A 80 17.16 -11.94 3.50
N ASN A 81 16.94 -12.83 4.46
CA ASN A 81 17.84 -13.95 4.73
C ASN A 81 17.69 -15.07 3.67
N SER A 82 18.76 -15.85 3.40
CA SER A 82 18.75 -17.02 2.50
C SER A 82 17.66 -18.01 2.87
N ASP A 83 17.47 -18.23 4.16
CA ASP A 83 16.52 -19.23 4.67
C ASP A 83 15.08 -18.72 4.72
N SER A 84 14.84 -17.50 4.22
CA SER A 84 13.53 -16.89 4.24
C SER A 84 12.54 -17.66 3.36
N VAL A 85 11.37 -17.91 3.93
CA VAL A 85 10.21 -18.50 3.24
C VAL A 85 9.79 -17.66 2.03
N PHE A 86 10.05 -16.34 2.03
CA PHE A 86 9.67 -15.43 0.95
C PHE A 86 10.38 -15.72 -0.38
N LEU A 87 11.55 -16.38 -0.33
CA LEU A 87 12.30 -16.78 -1.53
C LEU A 87 11.80 -18.11 -2.13
N LYS A 88 11.08 -18.91 -1.34
CA LYS A 88 10.65 -20.26 -1.71
C LYS A 88 9.16 -20.33 -2.08
N LEU A 89 8.32 -19.51 -1.46
CA LEU A 89 6.87 -19.51 -1.65
C LEU A 89 6.39 -18.30 -2.48
N PRO A 90 5.24 -18.43 -3.16
CA PRO A 90 4.56 -17.28 -3.77
C PRO A 90 4.31 -16.19 -2.72
N THR A 91 4.95 -15.05 -2.91
CA THR A 91 4.95 -13.94 -1.96
C THR A 91 4.34 -12.71 -2.61
N ALA A 92 3.66 -11.89 -1.82
CA ALA A 92 3.06 -10.65 -2.29
C ALA A 92 3.39 -9.49 -1.35
N ILE A 93 3.40 -8.28 -1.92
CA ILE A 93 3.41 -7.03 -1.17
C ILE A 93 1.96 -6.65 -0.91
N TYR A 94 1.64 -6.37 0.34
CA TYR A 94 0.34 -5.89 0.77
C TYR A 94 0.46 -4.44 1.23
N PHE A 95 -0.37 -3.58 0.63
CA PHE A 95 -0.59 -2.21 1.06
C PHE A 95 -2.03 -2.05 1.55
N PRO A 96 -2.27 -1.63 2.81
CA PRO A 96 -3.61 -1.32 3.30
C PRO A 96 -4.32 -0.27 2.45
N SER A 97 -3.58 0.74 2.00
CA SER A 97 -4.00 1.65 0.96
C SER A 97 -2.78 2.21 0.22
N VAL A 98 -2.98 2.53 -1.06
CA VAL A 98 -2.07 3.36 -1.85
C VAL A 98 -2.93 4.37 -2.57
N GLY A 99 -2.73 5.64 -2.24
CA GLY A 99 -3.50 6.73 -2.81
C GLY A 99 -2.84 7.31 -4.05
N GLU A 100 -3.71 7.83 -4.92
CA GLU A 100 -3.45 8.65 -6.11
C GLU A 100 -2.33 8.16 -7.07
N SER A 101 -2.74 7.69 -8.25
CA SER A 101 -1.92 7.44 -9.46
C SER A 101 -0.44 7.07 -9.18
N TRP A 102 -0.18 5.79 -8.99
CA TRP A 102 1.14 5.32 -8.53
C TRP A 102 1.77 4.24 -9.42
N GLU A 103 3.08 4.07 -9.29
CA GLU A 103 3.87 3.01 -9.91
C GLU A 103 4.79 2.39 -8.87
N LEU A 104 4.77 1.06 -8.76
CA LEU A 104 5.59 0.31 -7.80
C LEU A 104 6.66 -0.49 -8.52
N TYR A 105 7.89 -0.31 -8.07
CA TYR A 105 9.07 -1.03 -8.51
C TYR A 105 9.70 -1.79 -7.34
N LEU A 106 10.12 -3.02 -7.61
CA LEU A 106 10.89 -3.85 -6.67
C LEU A 106 12.19 -4.26 -7.35
N ASN A 107 13.33 -3.90 -6.75
CA ASN A 107 14.66 -4.16 -7.32
C ASN A 107 14.81 -3.70 -8.78
N GLY A 108 14.11 -2.60 -9.15
CA GLY A 108 14.07 -2.06 -10.50
C GLY A 108 13.05 -2.70 -11.44
N PHE A 109 12.40 -3.80 -11.05
CA PHE A 109 11.32 -4.42 -11.83
C PHE A 109 9.99 -3.72 -11.53
N LEU A 110 9.27 -3.31 -12.58
CA LEU A 110 7.91 -2.77 -12.45
C LEU A 110 6.96 -3.90 -12.04
N ILE A 111 6.41 -3.82 -10.83
CA ILE A 111 5.43 -4.78 -10.31
C ILE A 111 4.03 -4.40 -10.76
N ARG A 112 3.68 -3.11 -10.66
CA ARG A 112 2.37 -2.60 -11.09
C ARG A 112 2.43 -1.12 -11.39
N LYS A 113 1.66 -0.73 -12.40
CA LYS A 113 1.47 0.65 -12.85
C LYS A 113 -0.02 0.99 -12.81
N GLU A 114 -0.39 1.95 -11.98
CA GLU A 114 -1.73 2.54 -11.88
C GLU A 114 -1.70 4.05 -12.19
N LYS A 115 -0.65 4.49 -12.88
CA LYS A 115 -0.47 5.85 -13.38
C LYS A 115 -1.08 5.98 -14.77
N PHE A 116 -2.23 6.63 -14.85
CA PHE A 116 -2.92 6.97 -16.10
C PHE A 116 -2.77 8.47 -16.31
N LEU A 117 -1.89 8.88 -17.22
CA LEU A 117 -1.68 10.28 -17.56
C LEU A 117 -2.45 10.65 -18.82
N LYS A 118 -3.04 11.84 -18.85
CA LYS A 118 -3.41 12.51 -20.11
C LYS A 118 -2.25 13.43 -20.50
N GLN A 119 -1.81 13.36 -21.75
CA GLN A 119 -0.92 14.39 -22.29
C GLN A 119 -1.75 15.65 -22.48
N THR A 120 -1.41 16.70 -21.74
CA THR A 120 -1.91 18.05 -21.97
C THR A 120 -0.77 18.83 -22.64
N ASP A 121 -1.06 19.57 -23.71
CA ASP A 121 -0.06 20.28 -24.54
C ASP A 121 0.81 21.32 -23.78
N GLY A 122 0.51 21.58 -22.50
CA GLY A 122 1.21 22.52 -21.62
C GLY A 122 2.26 21.92 -20.68
N GLY A 123 2.58 20.62 -20.77
CA GLY A 123 3.60 19.97 -19.93
C GLY A 123 3.16 19.68 -18.49
N ASP A 124 1.91 20.01 -18.15
CA ASP A 124 1.35 19.77 -16.82
C ASP A 124 0.88 18.31 -16.68
N VAL A 125 1.34 17.63 -15.63
CA VAL A 125 1.14 16.19 -15.43
C VAL A 125 -0.21 15.96 -14.74
N THR A 126 -1.29 16.05 -15.51
CA THR A 126 -2.63 15.78 -14.98
C THR A 126 -2.95 14.28 -15.10
N PRO A 127 -3.12 13.55 -13.99
CA PRO A 127 -3.62 12.18 -14.04
C PRO A 127 -5.04 12.17 -14.59
N SER A 128 -5.29 11.31 -15.58
CA SER A 128 -6.58 11.17 -16.23
C SER A 128 -7.61 10.44 -15.38
N ILE A 129 -7.15 9.62 -14.44
CA ILE A 129 -7.95 8.85 -13.50
C ILE A 129 -7.31 8.95 -12.12
N ARG A 130 -8.03 9.54 -11.16
CA ARG A 130 -7.67 9.53 -9.75
C ARG A 130 -8.18 8.24 -9.12
N ARG A 131 -7.27 7.29 -8.88
CA ARG A 131 -7.61 6.02 -8.26
C ARG A 131 -6.78 5.81 -7.01
N SER A 132 -7.47 5.78 -5.87
CA SER A 132 -6.93 5.27 -4.62
C SER A 132 -7.43 3.85 -4.41
N LEU A 133 -6.51 2.92 -4.16
CA LEU A 133 -6.85 1.52 -3.97
C LEU A 133 -6.66 1.12 -2.51
N ARG A 134 -7.62 0.36 -1.98
CA ARG A 134 -7.57 -0.22 -0.63
C ARG A 134 -7.25 -1.71 -0.71
N SER A 135 -6.60 -2.24 0.32
CA SER A 135 -6.24 -3.66 0.47
C SER A 135 -5.53 -4.23 -0.76
N VAL A 136 -4.54 -3.50 -1.27
CA VAL A 136 -3.84 -3.84 -2.50
C VAL A 136 -2.87 -4.98 -2.23
N THR A 137 -3.14 -6.13 -2.84
CA THR A 137 -2.25 -7.29 -2.82
C THR A 137 -1.57 -7.44 -4.17
N LEU A 138 -0.24 -7.36 -4.18
CA LEU A 138 0.58 -7.39 -5.38
C LEU A 138 1.48 -8.63 -5.36
N PRO A 139 1.17 -9.68 -6.15
CA PRO A 139 2.06 -10.84 -6.23
C PRO A 139 3.42 -10.42 -6.80
N ILE A 140 4.48 -10.86 -6.13
CA ILE A 140 5.86 -10.63 -6.57
C ILE A 140 6.24 -11.77 -7.52
N PRO A 141 6.66 -11.48 -8.76
CA PRO A 141 7.16 -12.50 -9.65
C PRO A 141 8.39 -13.21 -9.08
N PHE A 142 8.51 -14.52 -9.35
CA PHE A 142 9.66 -15.30 -8.91
C PHE A 142 10.98 -14.72 -9.45
N GLY A 143 12.01 -14.71 -8.60
CA GLY A 143 13.35 -14.20 -8.95
C GLY A 143 13.53 -12.69 -8.86
N VAL A 144 12.44 -11.90 -8.70
CA VAL A 144 12.56 -10.45 -8.45
C VAL A 144 13.10 -10.20 -7.05
N LEU A 145 12.58 -10.94 -6.06
CA LEU A 145 13.04 -10.92 -4.69
C LEU A 145 14.38 -11.67 -4.58
N LYS A 146 15.38 -11.07 -3.95
CA LYS A 146 16.74 -11.63 -3.84
C LYS A 146 17.15 -11.79 -2.38
N GLN A 147 18.06 -12.72 -2.12
CA GLN A 147 18.74 -12.76 -0.82
C GLN A 147 19.59 -11.50 -0.63
N GLY A 148 19.63 -11.00 0.60
CA GLY A 148 20.34 -9.78 0.96
C GLY A 148 19.48 -8.54 0.75
N LYS A 149 20.09 -7.46 0.27
CA LYS A 149 19.46 -6.14 0.17
C LYS A 149 18.49 -6.07 -1.01
N ASN A 150 17.25 -5.67 -0.72
CA ASN A 150 16.20 -5.39 -1.69
C ASN A 150 15.74 -3.94 -1.54
N THR A 151 15.25 -3.37 -2.63
CA THR A 151 14.78 -1.97 -2.66
C THR A 151 13.39 -1.91 -3.27
N ILE A 152 12.45 -1.30 -2.56
CA ILE A 152 11.16 -0.89 -3.08
C ILE A 152 11.25 0.58 -3.47
N ILE A 153 10.72 0.92 -4.64
CA ILE A 153 10.53 2.31 -5.08
C ILE A 153 9.07 2.48 -5.46
N LEU A 154 8.44 3.51 -4.93
CA LEU A 154 7.05 3.86 -5.19
C LEU A 154 7.02 5.30 -5.71
N CYS A 155 6.54 5.50 -6.93
CA CYS A 155 6.30 6.83 -7.48
C CYS A 155 4.81 7.13 -7.36
N ILE A 156 4.45 8.20 -6.67
CA ILE A 156 3.06 8.61 -6.43
C ILE A 156 2.85 9.99 -7.06
N ILE A 157 1.73 10.17 -7.74
CA ILE A 157 1.29 11.49 -8.20
C ILE A 157 -0.03 11.82 -7.51
N GLY A 158 -0.03 12.93 -6.78
CA GLY A 158 -1.24 13.40 -6.12
C GLY A 158 -1.38 14.91 -6.16
N GLU A 159 -2.57 15.37 -5.79
CA GLU A 159 -2.93 16.78 -5.82
C GLU A 159 -2.53 17.49 -4.53
N SER A 160 -2.05 18.73 -4.65
CA SER A 160 -1.89 19.65 -3.54
C SER A 160 -3.21 19.92 -2.83
N ASP A 161 -3.16 20.29 -1.55
CA ASP A 161 -4.35 20.70 -0.81
C ASP A 161 -5.05 21.87 -1.52
N GLN A 162 -6.37 21.78 -1.67
CA GLN A 162 -7.15 22.86 -2.32
C GLN A 162 -7.46 24.02 -1.38
N THR A 163 -7.47 23.75 -0.08
CA THR A 163 -7.73 24.72 0.99
C THR A 163 -6.99 24.31 2.27
N PRO A 164 -6.74 25.24 3.20
CA PRO A 164 -6.02 24.93 4.45
C PRO A 164 -6.78 23.96 5.36
N TYR A 165 -8.10 23.90 5.20
CA TYR A 165 -9.01 23.14 6.06
C TYR A 165 -9.33 21.73 5.54
N ILE A 166 -9.02 21.45 4.27
CA ILE A 166 -9.30 20.17 3.62
C ILE A 166 -7.98 19.64 3.07
N GLN A 167 -7.37 18.73 3.83
CA GLN A 167 -6.11 18.08 3.46
C GLN A 167 -6.38 16.87 2.55
N ASN A 168 -5.53 16.69 1.54
CA ASN A 168 -5.54 15.51 0.69
C ASN A 168 -4.76 14.37 1.37
N ASP A 169 -5.43 13.66 2.25
CA ASP A 169 -4.88 12.52 2.99
C ASP A 169 -4.51 11.31 2.10
N HIS A 170 -4.92 11.33 0.83
CA HIS A 170 -4.62 10.26 -0.13
C HIS A 170 -3.28 10.46 -0.82
N PHE A 171 -2.69 11.66 -0.78
CA PHE A 171 -1.37 11.90 -1.33
C PHE A 171 -0.28 11.56 -0.30
N GLY A 172 -0.03 10.26 -0.13
CA GLY A 172 0.92 9.75 0.85
C GLY A 172 0.60 8.34 1.35
N PHE A 173 1.11 8.02 2.53
CA PHE A 173 0.76 6.80 3.26
C PHE A 173 -0.30 7.12 4.32
N TYR A 174 -1.55 6.83 3.99
CA TYR A 174 -2.71 7.13 4.82
C TYR A 174 -2.86 6.23 6.07
N ASN A 175 -2.32 5.01 6.03
CA ASN A 175 -2.47 4.07 7.13
C ASN A 175 -1.25 4.11 8.06
N ALA A 176 -1.48 4.07 9.37
CA ALA A 176 -0.41 4.02 10.37
C ALA A 176 0.37 2.69 10.34
N SER A 177 -0.28 1.60 9.93
CA SER A 177 0.33 0.28 9.92
C SER A 177 -0.29 -0.68 8.89
N GLY A 178 0.35 -1.84 8.72
CA GLY A 178 -0.16 -2.94 7.89
C GLY A 178 0.53 -3.10 6.54
N TYR A 179 1.48 -2.24 6.18
CA TYR A 179 2.36 -2.45 5.02
C TYR A 179 3.23 -3.68 5.25
N LYS A 180 3.08 -4.73 4.45
CA LYS A 180 3.79 -6.00 4.72
C LYS A 180 4.12 -6.78 3.45
N ILE A 181 5.20 -7.55 3.51
CA ILE A 181 5.52 -8.62 2.57
C ILE A 181 5.20 -9.94 3.25
N SER A 182 4.35 -10.74 2.63
CA SER A 182 3.87 -12.00 3.22
C SER A 182 3.64 -13.03 2.13
N PRO A 183 3.72 -14.35 2.45
CA PRO A 183 3.27 -15.37 1.53
C PRO A 183 1.82 -15.10 1.16
N LEU A 184 1.47 -15.32 -0.10
CA LEU A 184 0.17 -14.96 -0.64
C LEU A 184 -0.98 -15.60 0.14
N GLN A 185 -0.81 -16.86 0.55
CA GLN A 185 -1.76 -17.60 1.38
C GLN A 185 -2.01 -16.91 2.74
N GLY A 186 -0.98 -16.37 3.38
CA GLY A 186 -1.11 -15.67 4.66
C GLY A 186 -1.90 -14.37 4.56
N ILE A 187 -1.85 -13.68 3.41
CA ILE A 187 -2.64 -12.46 3.17
C ILE A 187 -4.13 -12.82 3.05
N TYR A 188 -4.46 -13.87 2.30
CA TYR A 188 -5.85 -14.33 2.16
C TYR A 188 -6.43 -14.84 3.47
N GLN A 189 -5.64 -15.58 4.27
CA GLN A 189 -6.10 -16.09 5.57
C GLN A 189 -6.46 -14.96 6.54
N SER A 190 -5.70 -13.85 6.54
CA SER A 190 -5.99 -12.70 7.40
C SER A 190 -7.32 -12.02 7.06
N SER A 191 -7.79 -12.09 5.81
CA SER A 191 -9.09 -11.53 5.43
C SER A 191 -10.27 -12.42 5.86
N SER A 192 -10.08 -13.74 5.97
CA SER A 192 -11.17 -14.66 6.34
C SER A 192 -11.52 -14.58 7.82
N GLU A 193 -10.56 -14.22 8.68
CA GLU A 193 -10.79 -14.04 10.13
C GLU A 193 -11.88 -13.01 10.42
N TYR A 194 -11.90 -11.88 9.71
CA TYR A 194 -12.96 -10.87 9.87
C TYR A 194 -14.35 -11.39 9.49
N PHE A 195 -14.43 -12.23 8.45
CA PHE A 195 -15.68 -12.85 8.02
C PHE A 195 -16.21 -13.83 9.08
N TYR A 196 -15.32 -14.61 9.70
CA TYR A 196 -15.70 -15.48 10.82
C TYR A 196 -16.21 -14.68 12.02
N VAL A 197 -15.54 -13.60 12.41
CA VAL A 197 -16.00 -12.72 13.50
C VAL A 197 -17.38 -12.15 13.20
N PHE A 198 -17.62 -11.69 11.98
CA PHE A 198 -18.93 -11.21 11.53
C PHE A 198 -20.01 -12.30 11.65
N LEU A 199 -19.71 -13.53 11.22
CA LEU A 199 -20.64 -14.66 11.31
C LEU A 199 -20.94 -15.00 12.78
N TYR A 200 -19.94 -14.97 13.65
CA TYR A 200 -20.11 -15.25 15.08
C TYR A 200 -20.96 -14.19 15.77
N ALA A 201 -20.72 -12.90 15.47
CA ALA A 201 -21.54 -11.80 15.98
C ALA A 201 -23.01 -11.93 15.53
N THR A 202 -23.23 -12.32 14.28
CA THR A 202 -24.57 -12.56 13.73
C THR A 202 -25.28 -13.69 14.48
N TYR A 203 -24.62 -14.84 14.69
CA TYR A 203 -25.18 -15.94 15.46
C TYR A 203 -25.43 -15.58 16.93
N PHE A 204 -24.56 -14.78 17.54
CA PHE A 204 -24.73 -14.30 18.91
C PHE A 204 -25.98 -13.42 19.03
N ILE A 205 -26.13 -12.42 18.16
CA ILE A 205 -27.28 -11.49 18.18
C ILE A 205 -28.58 -12.25 17.96
N PHE A 206 -28.65 -13.12 16.96
CA PHE A 206 -29.86 -13.91 16.71
C PHE A 206 -30.14 -14.91 17.85
N GLY A 207 -29.11 -15.54 18.41
CA GLY A 207 -29.25 -16.45 19.55
C GLY A 207 -29.89 -15.75 20.75
N VAL A 208 -29.36 -14.58 21.14
CA VAL A 208 -29.92 -13.76 22.23
C VAL A 208 -31.34 -13.29 21.90
N TYR A 209 -31.57 -12.84 20.66
CA TYR A 209 -32.90 -12.38 20.21
C TYR A 209 -33.96 -13.46 20.36
N TYR A 210 -33.71 -14.69 19.89
CA TYR A 210 -34.68 -15.78 19.97
C TYR A 210 -34.92 -16.28 21.40
N ILE A 211 -33.89 -16.27 22.26
CA ILE A 211 -34.05 -16.58 23.69
C ILE A 211 -34.92 -15.51 24.38
N PHE A 212 -34.65 -14.23 24.10
CA PHE A 212 -35.44 -13.11 24.65
C PHE A 212 -36.89 -13.13 24.14
N PHE A 213 -37.08 -13.41 22.85
CA PHE A 213 -38.40 -13.54 22.23
C PHE A 213 -39.22 -14.66 22.88
N TYR A 214 -38.59 -15.81 23.17
CA TYR A 214 -39.23 -16.88 23.94
C TYR A 214 -39.58 -16.46 25.38
N ALA A 215 -38.71 -15.70 26.05
CA ALA A 215 -38.97 -15.23 27.41
C ALA A 215 -40.24 -14.35 27.50
N ILE A 216 -40.48 -13.52 26.48
CA ILE A 216 -41.70 -12.70 26.36
C ILE A 216 -42.91 -13.57 25.96
N ARG A 217 -42.73 -14.49 25.01
CA ARG A 217 -43.81 -15.28 24.43
C ARG A 217 -43.54 -16.78 24.60
N LYS A 218 -43.75 -17.27 25.82
CA LYS A 218 -43.47 -18.66 26.27
C LYS A 218 -44.29 -19.78 25.59
N ARG A 219 -44.91 -19.52 24.42
CA ARG A 219 -45.80 -20.48 23.75
C ARG A 219 -45.04 -21.50 22.90
N ASP A 220 -43.92 -21.10 22.28
CA ASP A 220 -43.24 -21.95 21.29
C ASP A 220 -41.82 -22.28 21.74
N LEU A 221 -41.65 -23.47 22.32
CA LEU A 221 -40.35 -24.01 22.79
C LEU A 221 -39.29 -24.09 21.67
N TYR A 222 -39.72 -24.15 20.40
CA TYR A 222 -38.81 -24.14 19.25
C TYR A 222 -37.88 -22.91 19.25
N TYR A 223 -38.38 -21.72 19.58
CA TYR A 223 -37.55 -20.51 19.62
C TYR A 223 -36.47 -20.57 20.70
N LEU A 224 -36.74 -21.24 21.84
CA LEU A 224 -35.76 -21.44 22.89
C LEU A 224 -34.63 -22.37 22.42
N TYR A 225 -34.96 -23.53 21.85
CA TYR A 225 -33.96 -24.49 21.37
C TYR A 225 -33.13 -23.91 20.23
N PHE A 226 -33.77 -23.22 19.29
CA PHE A 226 -33.08 -22.57 18.18
C PHE A 226 -32.17 -21.44 18.66
N GLY A 227 -32.65 -20.59 19.57
CA GLY A 227 -31.85 -19.52 20.17
C GLY A 227 -30.66 -20.02 20.97
N LEU A 228 -30.85 -21.04 21.82
CA LEU A 228 -29.76 -21.68 22.56
C LEU A 228 -28.74 -22.34 21.64
N PHE A 229 -29.20 -23.02 20.58
CA PHE A 229 -28.31 -23.61 19.58
C PHE A 229 -27.42 -22.56 18.91
N LEU A 230 -27.99 -21.44 18.45
CA LEU A 230 -27.24 -20.34 17.84
C LEU A 230 -26.27 -19.69 18.83
N PHE A 231 -26.71 -19.46 20.06
CA PHE A 231 -25.88 -18.88 21.11
C PHE A 231 -24.68 -19.78 21.44
N ILE A 232 -24.92 -21.07 21.72
CA ILE A 232 -23.85 -22.04 22.02
C ILE A 232 -22.91 -22.18 20.82
N SER A 233 -23.44 -22.21 19.60
CA SER A 233 -22.64 -22.27 18.38
C SER A 233 -21.72 -21.04 18.25
N SER A 234 -22.24 -19.84 18.52
CA SER A 234 -21.43 -18.61 18.48
C SER A 234 -20.26 -18.65 19.47
N VAL A 235 -20.50 -19.13 20.70
CA VAL A 235 -19.47 -19.25 21.74
C VAL A 235 -18.46 -20.34 21.39
N TYR A 236 -18.94 -21.48 20.87
CA TYR A 236 -18.07 -22.57 20.45
C TYR A 236 -17.12 -22.14 19.33
N PHE A 237 -17.63 -21.45 18.31
CA PHE A 237 -16.81 -20.99 17.19
C PHE A 237 -15.90 -19.81 17.54
N PHE A 238 -16.28 -19.00 18.54
CA PHE A 238 -15.43 -17.93 19.07
C PHE A 238 -14.23 -18.47 19.87
N ARG A 239 -14.27 -19.73 20.32
CA ARG A 239 -13.17 -20.33 21.06
C ARG A 239 -11.91 -20.40 20.19
N PRO A 240 -10.78 -19.78 20.60
CA PRO A 240 -9.54 -19.90 19.87
C PRO A 240 -9.12 -21.37 19.79
N ARG A 241 -8.87 -21.89 18.59
CA ARG A 241 -8.10 -23.13 18.44
C ARG A 241 -6.66 -22.80 18.83
N ILE A 242 -6.27 -23.26 20.02
CA ILE A 242 -4.87 -23.33 20.47
C ILE A 242 -4.19 -24.44 19.67
#